data_AF-A0AAV8T6R2-F1
#
_entry.id   AF-A0AAV8T6R2-F1
#
_cell.length_a   1.000
_cell.length_b   1.000
_cell.length_c   1.000
_cell.angle_alpha   90.00
_cell.angle_beta   90.00
_cell.angle_gamma   90.00
#
_symmetry.space_group_name_H-M   'P 1'
#
loop_
_entity.id
_entity.type
_entity.pdbx_description
1 polymer ?
#
loop_
_entity_poly.entity_id
_entity_poly.type
_entity_poly.pdbx_seq_one_letter_code
_entity_poly.pdbx_strand_id
1 'polypeptide(L)'
;MGRRIVGMGGELEVVQRIIERLVGDWWNEINESTQWQDGIFYTLCAAYALVSSVALIQLIRIEVRVPEYGWTTQKVFHLMNFIVNGVRAIVFGFHSQVFHLHPKVLTLVLLDLPGLLFFSTYTLLVLFWAEIYHQARSLPTDKLRIVYISINGAMYFIQICIWVYLWIDDNSAVEFIGKIFIAVISIIAALGFLLYGGRLFFMLRRFPIESKGRRKKLYEVGSVTAICFMCFLIRCFVILLSAFDSDASLDVLDHPILNLIYYMLVEILPSALVLYILRKLPPKRISAQYHPIR
;
A
#
# COMPACT_ATOMS: atom_id res chain seq x y z
N MET A 1 -29.57 28.86 46.73
CA MET A 1 -28.22 28.76 46.13
C MET A 1 -28.28 27.82 44.93
N GLY A 2 -28.70 28.30 43.75
CA GLY A 2 -29.01 27.39 42.61
C GLY A 2 -29.33 28.11 41.30
N ARG A 3 -28.57 29.16 40.94
CA ARG A 3 -28.85 29.95 39.73
C ARG A 3 -27.59 30.26 38.91
N ARG A 4 -26.62 29.32 38.88
CA ARG A 4 -25.34 29.52 38.18
C ARG A 4 -24.80 28.27 37.43
N ILE A 5 -25.69 27.34 37.04
CA ILE A 5 -25.31 26.15 36.26
C ILE A 5 -26.02 26.10 34.88
N VAL A 6 -27.09 26.90 34.66
CA VAL A 6 -27.86 26.88 33.40
C VAL A 6 -27.22 27.73 32.28
N GLY A 7 -26.38 28.72 32.61
CA GLY A 7 -25.76 29.61 31.61
C GLY A 7 -24.56 29.02 30.85
N MET A 8 -23.80 28.10 31.48
CA MET A 8 -22.59 27.52 30.86
C MET A 8 -22.90 26.52 29.73
N GLY A 9 -24.06 25.85 29.77
CA GLY A 9 -24.44 24.91 28.71
C GLY A 9 -24.75 25.60 27.38
N GLY A 10 -25.43 26.76 27.44
CA GLY A 10 -25.76 27.54 26.24
C GLY A 10 -24.53 28.19 25.58
N GLU A 11 -23.59 28.70 26.36
CA GLU A 11 -22.33 29.24 25.83
C GLU A 11 -21.46 28.15 25.18
N LEU A 12 -21.40 26.96 25.79
CA LEU A 12 -20.65 25.82 25.22
C LEU A 12 -21.26 25.34 23.90
N GLU A 13 -22.60 25.24 23.82
CA GLU A 13 -23.28 24.90 22.57
C GLU A 13 -23.09 25.97 21.48
N VAL A 14 -23.07 27.26 21.83
CA VAL A 14 -22.83 28.33 20.87
C VAL A 14 -21.39 28.30 20.38
N VAL A 15 -20.41 28.10 21.26
CA VAL A 15 -19.00 27.93 20.88
C VAL A 15 -18.83 26.71 19.99
N GLN A 16 -19.49 25.59 20.31
CA GLN A 16 -19.44 24.38 19.49
C GLN A 16 -20.01 24.61 18.09
N ARG A 17 -21.18 25.27 17.97
CA ARG A 17 -21.76 25.61 16.66
C ARG A 17 -20.91 26.60 15.86
N ILE A 18 -20.23 27.52 16.53
CA ILE A 18 -19.29 28.45 15.88
C ILE A 18 -18.07 27.69 15.36
N ILE A 19 -17.51 26.78 16.16
CA ILE A 19 -16.40 25.91 15.72
C ILE A 19 -16.85 25.04 14.54
N GLU A 20 -18.02 24.40 14.62
CA GLU A 20 -18.57 23.58 13.53
C GLU A 20 -18.73 24.38 12.24
N ARG A 21 -19.24 25.62 12.33
CA ARG A 21 -19.35 26.53 11.17
C ARG A 21 -17.99 26.95 10.63
N LEU A 22 -17.07 27.40 11.48
CA LEU A 22 -15.73 27.82 11.05
C LEU A 22 -14.96 26.66 10.41
N VAL A 23 -15.11 25.46 10.95
CA VAL A 23 -14.52 24.25 10.38
C VAL A 23 -15.19 23.93 9.04
N GLY A 24 -16.52 23.98 8.95
CA GLY A 24 -17.26 23.75 7.70
C GLY A 24 -16.90 24.76 6.59
N ASP A 25 -16.83 26.05 6.91
CA ASP A 25 -16.47 27.11 5.97
C ASP A 25 -15.03 26.93 5.46
N TRP A 26 -14.10 26.55 6.35
CA TRP A 26 -12.72 26.22 5.99
C TRP A 26 -12.63 24.98 5.08
N TRP A 27 -13.41 23.94 5.34
CA TRP A 27 -13.48 22.76 4.49
C TRP A 27 -13.99 23.08 3.08
N ASN A 28 -15.02 23.92 2.98
CA ASN A 28 -15.57 24.35 1.70
C ASN A 28 -14.55 25.16 0.89
N GLU A 29 -13.85 26.10 1.55
CA GLU A 29 -12.81 26.91 0.90
C GLU A 29 -11.68 26.05 0.32
N ILE A 30 -11.25 25.00 1.02
CA ILE A 30 -10.22 24.08 0.52
C ILE A 30 -10.73 23.22 -0.63
N ASN A 31 -11.94 22.66 -0.51
CA ASN A 31 -12.50 21.80 -1.54
C ASN A 31 -12.74 22.57 -2.85
N GLU A 32 -13.15 23.83 -2.77
CA GLU A 32 -13.40 24.68 -3.95
C GLU A 32 -12.12 25.32 -4.53
N SER A 33 -11.01 25.34 -3.79
CA SER A 33 -9.78 26.00 -4.21
C SER A 33 -8.88 25.10 -5.08
N THR A 34 -8.76 25.45 -6.35
CA THR A 34 -7.85 24.77 -7.30
C THR A 34 -6.39 24.80 -6.86
N GLN A 35 -5.94 25.87 -6.20
CA GLN A 35 -4.57 25.98 -5.69
C GLN A 35 -4.27 24.97 -4.60
N TRP A 36 -5.23 24.73 -3.69
CA TRP A 36 -5.08 23.73 -2.63
C TRP A 36 -5.11 22.31 -3.19
N GLN A 37 -6.02 22.04 -4.15
CA GLN A 37 -6.07 20.75 -4.85
C GLN A 37 -4.72 20.46 -5.54
N ASP A 38 -4.22 21.39 -6.35
CA ASP A 38 -2.92 21.25 -7.03
C ASP A 38 -1.77 21.05 -6.03
N GLY A 39 -1.72 21.86 -4.98
CA GLY A 39 -0.71 21.75 -3.93
C GLY A 39 -0.69 20.37 -3.28
N ILE A 40 -1.86 19.78 -3.02
CA ILE A 40 -1.98 18.45 -2.44
C ILE A 40 -1.52 17.36 -3.42
N PHE A 41 -1.96 17.39 -4.68
CA PHE A 41 -1.56 16.38 -5.66
C PHE A 41 -0.06 16.46 -5.98
N TYR A 42 0.53 17.66 -6.08
CA TYR A 42 1.98 17.79 -6.23
C TYR A 42 2.75 17.33 -4.98
N THR A 43 2.20 17.53 -3.78
CA THR A 43 2.78 16.98 -2.54
C THR A 43 2.77 15.46 -2.55
N LEU A 44 1.66 14.84 -2.95
CA LEU A 44 1.56 13.39 -3.12
C LEU A 44 2.57 12.90 -4.17
N CYS A 45 2.62 13.55 -5.34
CA CYS A 45 3.59 13.25 -6.39
C CYS A 45 5.03 13.24 -5.85
N ALA A 46 5.43 14.31 -5.16
CA ALA A 46 6.77 14.41 -4.57
C ALA A 46 7.05 13.30 -3.54
N ALA A 47 6.07 12.97 -2.69
CA ALA A 47 6.21 11.90 -1.71
C ALA A 47 6.39 10.52 -2.36
N TYR A 48 5.57 10.19 -3.37
CA TYR A 48 5.73 8.93 -4.13
C TYR A 48 7.04 8.89 -4.91
N ALA A 49 7.45 10.00 -5.54
CA ALA A 49 8.72 10.09 -6.25
C ALA A 49 9.91 9.86 -5.32
N LEU A 50 9.84 10.36 -4.08
CA LEU A 50 10.85 10.12 -3.04
C LEU A 50 10.91 8.63 -2.67
N VAL A 51 9.77 8.00 -2.39
CA VAL A 51 9.72 6.56 -2.05
C VAL A 51 10.24 5.70 -3.21
N SER A 52 9.81 6.01 -4.44
CA SER A 52 10.28 5.36 -5.67
C SER A 52 11.81 5.48 -5.81
N SER A 53 12.36 6.68 -5.63
CA SER A 53 13.80 6.93 -5.68
C SER A 53 14.56 6.13 -4.61
N VAL A 54 14.04 6.07 -3.38
CA VAL A 54 14.64 5.27 -2.30
C VAL A 54 14.65 3.78 -2.68
N ALA A 55 13.55 3.25 -3.21
CA ALA A 55 13.48 1.85 -3.65
C ALA A 55 14.50 1.54 -4.76
N LEU A 56 14.65 2.44 -5.73
CA LEU A 56 15.65 2.30 -6.80
C LEU A 56 17.08 2.33 -6.26
N ILE A 57 17.40 3.27 -5.38
CA ILE A 57 18.72 3.37 -4.74
C ILE A 57 19.01 2.08 -3.95
N GLN A 58 18.03 1.55 -3.21
CA GLN A 58 18.18 0.30 -2.48
C GLN A 58 18.41 -0.88 -3.44
N LEU A 59 17.68 -0.96 -4.56
CA LEU A 59 17.87 -1.98 -5.59
C LEU A 59 19.29 -1.95 -6.17
N ILE A 60 19.76 -0.77 -6.60
CA ILE A 60 21.11 -0.58 -7.16
C ILE A 60 22.17 -0.99 -6.14
N ARG A 61 22.01 -0.59 -4.87
CA ARG A 61 22.93 -0.96 -3.79
C ARG A 61 22.99 -2.46 -3.56
N ILE A 62 21.87 -3.19 -3.69
CA ILE A 62 21.84 -4.65 -3.58
C ILE A 62 22.53 -5.28 -4.78
N GLU A 63 22.23 -4.83 -6.01
CA GLU A 63 22.83 -5.36 -7.24
C GLU A 63 24.35 -5.22 -7.23
N VAL A 64 24.87 -4.03 -6.90
CA VAL A 64 26.32 -3.76 -6.83
C VAL A 64 26.99 -4.55 -5.69
N ARG A 65 26.26 -4.83 -4.60
CA ARG A 65 26.81 -5.53 -3.43
C ARG A 65 26.99 -7.02 -3.68
N VAL A 66 26.06 -7.63 -4.43
CA VAL A 66 25.95 -9.08 -4.66
C VAL A 66 25.44 -9.37 -6.09
N PRO A 67 26.25 -9.06 -7.13
CA PRO A 67 25.86 -9.32 -8.52
C PRO A 67 25.70 -10.82 -8.82
N GLU A 68 26.46 -11.68 -8.14
CA GLU A 68 26.48 -13.12 -8.36
C GLU A 68 25.19 -13.87 -7.97
N TYR A 69 24.33 -13.27 -7.14
CA TYR A 69 23.10 -13.91 -6.64
C TYR A 69 21.91 -13.79 -7.60
N GLY A 70 22.09 -13.21 -8.79
CA GLY A 70 21.02 -13.03 -9.78
C GLY A 70 19.81 -12.26 -9.23
N TRP A 71 18.63 -12.47 -9.82
CA TRP A 71 17.39 -11.81 -9.41
C TRP A 71 16.70 -12.53 -8.24
N THR A 72 16.93 -12.02 -7.03
CA THR A 72 16.29 -12.52 -5.80
C THR A 72 14.93 -11.87 -5.56
N THR A 73 14.06 -12.51 -4.76
CA THR A 73 12.76 -11.93 -4.35
C THR A 73 12.89 -10.55 -3.72
N GLN A 74 14.00 -10.27 -3.02
CA GLN A 74 14.28 -8.94 -2.46
C GLN A 74 14.50 -7.89 -3.56
N LYS A 75 15.30 -8.21 -4.59
CA LYS A 75 15.52 -7.31 -5.74
C LYS A 75 14.22 -7.05 -6.48
N VAL A 76 13.42 -8.10 -6.71
CA VAL A 76 12.09 -7.99 -7.33
C VAL A 76 11.17 -7.11 -6.49
N PHE A 77 11.13 -7.28 -5.17
CA PHE A 77 10.31 -6.45 -4.29
C PHE A 77 10.68 -4.96 -4.35
N HIS A 78 11.97 -4.61 -4.41
CA HIS A 78 12.40 -3.22 -4.56
C HIS A 78 12.11 -2.67 -5.95
N LEU A 79 12.29 -3.47 -7.01
CA LEU A 79 11.91 -3.10 -8.37
C LEU A 79 10.41 -2.81 -8.48
N MET A 80 9.57 -3.68 -7.93
CA MET A 80 8.12 -3.49 -7.93
C MET A 80 7.71 -2.25 -7.14
N ASN A 81 8.34 -1.97 -5.99
CA ASN A 81 8.11 -0.73 -5.25
C ASN A 81 8.53 0.51 -6.05
N PHE A 82 9.67 0.47 -6.75
CA PHE A 82 10.09 1.54 -7.65
C PHE A 82 9.02 1.81 -8.72
N ILE A 83 8.51 0.76 -9.36
CA ILE A 83 7.47 0.85 -10.39
C ILE A 83 6.15 1.38 -9.81
N VAL A 84 5.60 0.76 -8.76
CA VAL A 84 4.34 1.18 -8.11
C VAL A 84 4.36 2.66 -7.74
N ASN A 85 5.38 3.07 -6.99
CA ASN A 85 5.46 4.44 -6.49
C ASN A 85 5.78 5.40 -7.65
N GLY A 86 6.57 4.97 -8.64
CA GLY A 86 6.89 5.79 -9.81
C GLY A 86 5.67 6.05 -10.70
N VAL A 87 4.89 5.02 -11.00
CA VAL A 87 3.63 5.17 -11.78
C VAL A 87 2.66 6.07 -11.02
N ARG A 88 2.49 5.86 -9.70
CA ARG A 88 1.62 6.71 -8.88
C ARG A 88 2.08 8.18 -8.86
N ALA A 89 3.40 8.42 -8.75
CA ALA A 89 3.96 9.77 -8.82
C ALA A 89 3.64 10.44 -10.16
N ILE A 90 3.79 9.71 -11.28
CA ILE A 90 3.43 10.22 -12.61
C ILE A 90 1.94 10.57 -12.66
N VAL A 91 1.06 9.66 -12.22
CA VAL A 91 -0.39 9.88 -12.21
C VAL A 91 -0.76 11.16 -11.45
N PHE A 92 -0.18 11.40 -10.27
CA PHE A 92 -0.43 12.63 -9.52
C PHE A 92 0.30 13.87 -10.04
N GLY A 93 1.45 13.70 -10.70
CA GLY A 93 2.14 14.82 -11.36
C GLY A 93 1.39 15.35 -12.58
N PHE A 94 0.57 14.50 -13.21
CA PHE A 94 -0.31 14.84 -14.32
C PHE A 94 -1.80 14.81 -13.91
N HIS A 95 -2.11 15.03 -12.63
CA HIS A 95 -3.46 14.89 -12.09
C HIS A 95 -4.49 15.69 -12.91
N SER A 96 -4.18 16.94 -13.25
CA SER A 96 -5.06 17.80 -14.06
C SER A 96 -5.41 17.14 -15.40
N GLN A 97 -4.45 16.57 -16.12
CA GLN A 97 -4.73 15.86 -17.37
C GLN A 97 -5.49 14.56 -17.11
N VAL A 98 -5.07 13.78 -16.11
CA VAL A 98 -5.64 12.46 -15.78
C VAL A 98 -7.13 12.55 -15.44
N PHE A 99 -7.53 13.50 -14.61
CA PHE A 99 -8.94 13.65 -14.20
C PHE A 99 -9.84 14.20 -15.30
N HIS A 100 -9.28 14.82 -16.36
CA HIS A 100 -10.02 15.31 -17.53
C HIS A 100 -9.95 14.35 -18.74
N LEU A 101 -9.40 13.14 -18.57
CA LEU A 101 -9.36 12.16 -19.65
C LEU A 101 -10.76 11.63 -19.99
N HIS A 102 -11.06 11.61 -21.28
CA HIS A 102 -12.21 10.91 -21.84
C HIS A 102 -11.74 9.76 -22.73
N PRO A 103 -12.36 8.56 -22.63
CA PRO A 103 -13.48 8.20 -21.75
C PRO A 103 -13.10 8.05 -20.26
N LYS A 104 -14.08 8.18 -19.34
CA LYS A 104 -13.91 8.13 -17.86
C LYS A 104 -13.14 6.89 -17.37
N VAL A 105 -13.29 5.76 -18.07
CA VAL A 105 -12.57 4.52 -17.76
C VAL A 105 -11.05 4.67 -17.80
N LEU A 106 -10.49 5.60 -18.59
CA LEU A 106 -9.06 5.88 -18.60
C LEU A 106 -8.59 6.41 -17.24
N THR A 107 -9.36 7.29 -16.62
CA THR A 107 -9.09 7.81 -15.28
C THR A 107 -9.11 6.67 -14.27
N LEU A 108 -10.14 5.81 -14.33
CA LEU A 108 -10.24 4.63 -13.45
C LEU A 108 -9.04 3.70 -13.61
N VAL A 109 -8.63 3.39 -14.84
CA VAL A 109 -7.44 2.55 -15.11
C VAL A 109 -6.19 3.16 -14.49
N LEU A 110 -5.96 4.46 -14.65
CA LEU A 110 -4.77 5.15 -14.14
C LEU A 110 -4.75 5.24 -12.61
N LEU A 111 -5.92 5.32 -11.96
CA LEU A 111 -6.04 5.33 -10.50
C LEU A 111 -5.99 3.91 -9.89
N ASP A 112 -6.57 2.92 -10.55
CA ASP A 112 -6.62 1.54 -10.05
C ASP A 112 -5.33 0.76 -10.28
N LEU A 113 -4.67 0.95 -11.44
CA LEU A 113 -3.50 0.15 -11.83
C LEU A 113 -2.37 0.16 -10.81
N PRO A 114 -1.93 1.31 -10.24
CA PRO A 114 -0.88 1.28 -9.23
C PRO A 114 -1.34 0.62 -7.93
N GLY A 115 -2.66 0.57 -7.67
CA GLY A 115 -3.26 -0.19 -6.59
C GLY A 115 -3.15 -1.70 -6.77
N LEU A 116 -3.37 -2.19 -7.99
CA LEU A 116 -3.14 -3.60 -8.34
C LEU A 116 -1.65 -3.96 -8.26
N LEU A 117 -0.78 -3.10 -8.77
CA LEU A 117 0.66 -3.29 -8.67
C LEU A 117 1.11 -3.30 -7.20
N PHE A 118 0.51 -2.45 -6.35
CA PHE A 118 0.73 -2.46 -4.91
C PHE A 118 0.31 -3.81 -4.29
N PHE A 119 -0.88 -4.32 -4.62
CA PHE A 119 -1.29 -5.67 -4.21
C PHE A 119 -0.25 -6.74 -4.62
N SER A 120 0.19 -6.76 -5.88
CA SER A 120 1.18 -7.72 -6.37
C SER A 120 2.51 -7.61 -5.62
N THR A 121 2.95 -6.39 -5.35
CA THR A 121 4.20 -6.08 -4.65
C THR A 121 4.19 -6.62 -3.23
N TYR A 122 3.10 -6.42 -2.50
CA TYR A 122 3.02 -6.82 -1.11
C TYR A 122 2.64 -8.29 -0.91
N THR A 123 1.85 -8.86 -1.82
CA THR A 123 1.63 -10.32 -1.82
C THR A 123 2.88 -11.11 -2.20
N LEU A 124 3.86 -10.49 -2.88
CA LEU A 124 5.20 -11.08 -3.05
C LEU A 124 5.90 -11.28 -1.69
N LEU A 125 5.68 -10.36 -0.75
CA LEU A 125 6.23 -10.50 0.60
C LEU A 125 5.54 -11.63 1.38
N VAL A 126 4.22 -11.79 1.19
CA VAL A 126 3.47 -12.94 1.72
C VAL A 126 4.02 -14.25 1.14
N LEU A 127 4.25 -14.31 -0.17
CA LEU A 127 4.89 -15.45 -0.83
C LEU A 127 6.27 -15.73 -0.21
N PHE A 128 7.10 -14.71 -0.06
CA PHE A 128 8.43 -14.84 0.53
C PHE A 128 8.39 -15.40 1.96
N TRP A 129 7.44 -14.95 2.78
CA TRP A 129 7.26 -15.48 4.13
C TRP A 129 6.71 -16.91 4.13
N ALA A 130 5.81 -17.23 3.21
CA ALA A 130 5.32 -18.59 3.01
C ALA A 130 6.45 -19.54 2.62
N GLU A 131 7.35 -19.12 1.72
CA GLU A 131 8.54 -19.88 1.32
C GLU A 131 9.46 -20.13 2.53
N ILE A 132 9.79 -19.10 3.32
CA ILE A 132 10.62 -19.27 4.53
C ILE A 132 9.96 -20.24 5.51
N TYR A 133 8.65 -20.10 5.73
CA TYR A 133 7.90 -20.97 6.64
C TYR A 133 7.90 -22.43 6.16
N HIS A 134 7.66 -22.67 4.87
CA HIS A 134 7.68 -24.01 4.28
C HIS A 134 9.08 -24.63 4.34
N GLN A 135 10.11 -23.87 3.99
CA GLN A 135 11.50 -24.32 4.05
C GLN A 135 11.91 -24.72 5.48
N ALA A 136 11.55 -23.92 6.48
CA ALA A 136 11.83 -24.24 7.88
C ALA A 136 11.08 -25.48 8.40
N ARG A 137 10.06 -25.94 7.67
CA ARG A 137 9.27 -27.14 7.98
C ARG A 137 9.55 -28.29 7.00
N SER A 138 10.52 -28.14 6.11
CA SER A 138 10.84 -29.12 5.05
C SER A 138 9.64 -29.48 4.17
N LEU A 139 8.73 -28.52 3.97
CA LEU A 139 7.57 -28.64 3.09
C LEU A 139 7.92 -28.16 1.67
N PRO A 140 7.27 -28.70 0.62
CA PRO A 140 7.51 -28.27 -0.75
C PRO A 140 7.13 -26.80 -0.96
N THR A 141 7.94 -26.08 -1.74
CA THR A 141 7.76 -24.65 -2.07
C THR A 141 7.31 -24.39 -3.50
N ASP A 142 7.43 -25.37 -4.40
CA ASP A 142 7.25 -25.18 -5.85
C ASP A 142 5.85 -24.66 -6.20
N LYS A 143 4.84 -25.14 -5.46
CA LYS A 143 3.43 -24.76 -5.66
C LYS A 143 3.15 -23.32 -5.23
N LEU A 144 3.92 -22.75 -4.30
CA LEU A 144 3.64 -21.41 -3.74
C LEU A 144 3.80 -20.31 -4.80
N ARG A 145 4.85 -20.40 -5.62
CA ARG A 145 5.09 -19.44 -6.72
C ARG A 145 4.00 -19.53 -7.78
N ILE A 146 3.59 -20.75 -8.13
CA ILE A 146 2.50 -20.98 -9.09
C ILE A 146 1.22 -20.35 -8.55
N VAL A 147 0.88 -20.56 -7.27
CA VAL A 147 -0.31 -19.95 -6.65
C VAL A 147 -0.23 -18.42 -6.69
N TYR A 148 0.91 -17.83 -6.35
CA TYR A 148 1.09 -16.37 -6.43
C TYR A 148 0.89 -15.83 -7.85
N ILE A 149 1.50 -16.48 -8.85
CA ILE A 149 1.37 -16.09 -10.26
C ILE A 149 -0.09 -16.24 -10.72
N SER A 150 -0.75 -17.35 -10.39
CA SER A 150 -2.15 -17.59 -10.75
C SER A 150 -3.10 -16.58 -10.12
N ILE A 151 -2.92 -16.24 -8.83
CA ILE A 151 -3.74 -15.22 -8.15
C ILE A 151 -3.58 -13.86 -8.83
N ASN A 152 -2.34 -13.44 -9.10
CA ASN A 152 -2.09 -12.17 -9.78
C ASN A 152 -2.64 -12.19 -11.22
N GLY A 153 -2.41 -13.26 -11.97
CA GLY A 153 -2.93 -13.41 -13.33
C GLY A 153 -4.44 -13.34 -13.39
N ALA A 154 -5.14 -14.05 -12.50
CA ALA A 154 -6.60 -13.98 -12.38
C ALA A 154 -7.07 -12.57 -11.99
N MET A 155 -6.40 -11.93 -11.04
CA MET A 155 -6.73 -10.58 -10.61
C MET A 155 -6.65 -9.57 -11.76
N TYR A 156 -5.51 -9.52 -12.47
CA TYR A 156 -5.33 -8.62 -13.60
C TYR A 156 -6.30 -8.92 -14.74
N PHE A 157 -6.52 -10.21 -15.03
CA PHE A 157 -7.46 -10.62 -16.06
C PHE A 157 -8.88 -10.11 -15.78
N ILE A 158 -9.40 -10.35 -14.56
CA ILE A 158 -10.73 -9.90 -14.16
C ILE A 158 -10.82 -8.37 -14.23
N GLN A 159 -9.82 -7.64 -13.72
CA GLN A 159 -9.84 -6.18 -13.78
C GLN A 159 -9.85 -5.66 -15.22
N ILE A 160 -9.02 -6.22 -16.10
CA ILE A 160 -8.97 -5.82 -17.51
C ILE A 160 -10.33 -6.08 -18.17
N CYS A 161 -11.00 -7.20 -17.87
CA CYS A 161 -12.35 -7.46 -18.37
C CYS A 161 -13.36 -6.39 -17.90
N ILE A 162 -13.29 -5.97 -16.63
CA ILE A 162 -14.14 -4.91 -16.08
C ILE A 162 -13.88 -3.58 -16.80
N TRP A 163 -12.61 -3.18 -16.97
CA TRP A 163 -12.28 -1.95 -17.68
C TRP A 163 -12.68 -1.99 -19.16
N VAL A 164 -12.48 -3.12 -19.85
CA VAL A 164 -12.91 -3.26 -21.26
C VAL A 164 -14.43 -3.15 -21.36
N TYR A 165 -15.18 -3.72 -20.42
CA TYR A 165 -16.64 -3.56 -20.40
C TYR A 165 -17.02 -2.08 -20.21
N LEU A 166 -16.47 -1.40 -19.20
CA LEU A 166 -16.73 0.01 -18.91
C LEU A 166 -16.32 0.95 -20.05
N TRP A 167 -15.35 0.55 -20.88
CA TRP A 167 -14.98 1.28 -22.09
C TRP A 167 -16.08 1.24 -23.15
N ILE A 168 -16.75 0.09 -23.30
CA ILE A 168 -17.78 -0.12 -24.31
C ILE A 168 -19.12 0.46 -23.84
N ASP A 169 -19.46 0.22 -22.57
CA ASP A 169 -20.73 0.62 -21.95
C ASP A 169 -20.47 1.20 -20.55
N ASP A 170 -20.73 2.50 -20.38
CA ASP A 170 -20.57 3.19 -19.10
C ASP A 170 -21.71 2.81 -18.15
N ASN A 171 -21.49 1.73 -17.41
CA ASN A 171 -22.49 1.10 -16.56
C ASN A 171 -22.10 1.19 -15.08
N SER A 172 -22.89 1.94 -14.31
CA SER A 172 -22.66 2.15 -12.88
C SER A 172 -22.66 0.86 -12.05
N ALA A 173 -23.41 -0.17 -12.46
CA ALA A 173 -23.39 -1.47 -11.79
C ALA A 173 -22.04 -2.18 -11.99
N VAL A 174 -21.41 -2.03 -13.15
CA VAL A 174 -20.08 -2.60 -13.42
C VAL A 174 -18.99 -1.83 -12.69
N GLU A 175 -19.10 -0.50 -12.59
CA GLU A 175 -18.22 0.31 -11.74
C GLU A 175 -18.30 -0.14 -10.27
N PHE A 176 -19.52 -0.35 -9.76
CA PHE A 176 -19.75 -0.89 -8.42
C PHE A 176 -19.12 -2.28 -8.23
N ILE A 177 -19.31 -3.20 -9.20
CA ILE A 177 -18.67 -4.52 -9.17
C ILE A 177 -17.14 -4.39 -9.13
N GLY A 178 -16.57 -3.45 -9.90
CA GLY A 178 -15.14 -3.13 -9.86
C GLY A 178 -14.67 -2.73 -8.47
N LYS A 179 -15.36 -1.80 -7.80
CA LYS A 179 -15.03 -1.38 -6.43
C LYS A 179 -15.11 -2.54 -5.43
N ILE A 180 -16.17 -3.35 -5.50
CA ILE A 180 -16.32 -4.55 -4.66
C ILE A 180 -15.17 -5.55 -4.92
N PHE A 181 -14.78 -5.75 -6.17
CA PHE A 181 -13.67 -6.61 -6.53
C PHE A 181 -12.34 -6.13 -5.91
N ILE A 182 -12.03 -4.83 -6.00
CA ILE A 182 -10.83 -4.25 -5.37
C ILE A 182 -10.87 -4.38 -3.84
N ALA A 183 -12.03 -4.24 -3.21
CA ALA A 183 -12.19 -4.48 -1.78
C ALA A 183 -11.92 -5.95 -1.40
N VAL A 184 -12.45 -6.90 -2.18
CA VAL A 184 -12.24 -8.35 -1.97
C VAL A 184 -10.76 -8.73 -2.07
N ILE A 185 -10.03 -8.26 -3.10
CA ILE A 185 -8.59 -8.54 -3.18
C ILE A 185 -7.83 -7.89 -2.00
N SER A 186 -8.25 -6.70 -1.55
CA SER A 186 -7.61 -6.03 -0.42
C SER A 186 -7.77 -6.83 0.88
N ILE A 187 -8.97 -7.35 1.18
CA ILE A 187 -9.15 -8.20 2.37
C ILE A 187 -8.40 -9.54 2.25
N ILE A 188 -8.32 -10.12 1.05
CA ILE A 188 -7.53 -11.34 0.81
C ILE A 188 -6.04 -11.09 1.11
N ALA A 189 -5.48 -9.95 0.67
CA ALA A 189 -4.10 -9.58 1.02
C ALA A 189 -3.93 -9.42 2.54
N ALA A 190 -4.85 -8.73 3.21
CA ALA A 190 -4.80 -8.55 4.66
C ALA A 190 -4.77 -9.91 5.39
N LEU A 191 -5.65 -10.84 5.00
CA LEU A 191 -5.67 -12.20 5.53
C LEU A 191 -4.38 -12.97 5.22
N GLY A 192 -3.81 -12.80 4.02
CA GLY A 192 -2.52 -13.38 3.64
C GLY A 192 -1.38 -12.94 4.57
N PHE A 193 -1.31 -11.65 4.89
CA PHE A 193 -0.36 -11.11 5.86
C PHE A 193 -0.59 -11.69 7.26
N LEU A 194 -1.83 -11.71 7.74
CA LEU A 194 -2.16 -12.25 9.06
C LEU A 194 -1.78 -13.73 9.18
N LEU A 195 -2.07 -14.54 8.15
CA LEU A 195 -1.80 -15.97 8.13
C LEU A 195 -0.31 -16.29 8.05
N TYR A 196 0.39 -15.84 7.00
CA TYR A 196 1.79 -16.21 6.79
C TYR A 196 2.75 -15.37 7.62
N GLY A 197 2.46 -14.08 7.83
CA GLY A 197 3.20 -13.23 8.77
C GLY A 197 3.06 -13.73 10.21
N GLY A 198 1.85 -14.08 10.63
CA GLY A 198 1.58 -14.69 11.94
C GLY A 198 2.28 -16.05 12.12
N ARG A 199 2.16 -16.96 11.15
CA ARG A 199 2.85 -18.27 11.19
C ARG A 199 4.37 -18.10 11.29
N LEU A 200 4.96 -17.20 10.50
CA LEU A 200 6.39 -16.93 10.54
C LEU A 200 6.80 -16.30 11.89
N PHE A 201 6.01 -15.37 12.42
CA PHE A 201 6.25 -14.75 13.72
C PHE A 201 6.26 -15.78 14.87
N PHE A 202 5.26 -16.66 14.91
CA PHE A 202 5.20 -17.72 15.93
C PHE A 202 6.35 -18.73 15.78
N MET A 203 6.73 -19.07 14.55
CA MET A 203 7.88 -19.93 14.28
C MET A 203 9.18 -19.28 14.80
N LEU A 204 9.41 -18.00 14.50
CA LEU A 204 10.55 -17.23 14.99
C LEU A 204 10.59 -17.12 16.52
N ARG A 205 9.43 -17.11 17.19
CA ARG A 205 9.35 -17.16 18.65
C ARG A 205 9.82 -18.49 19.24
N ARG A 206 9.67 -19.60 18.54
CA ARG A 206 9.99 -20.95 19.06
C ARG A 206 11.46 -21.35 18.92
N PHE A 207 12.26 -20.67 18.10
CA PHE A 207 13.69 -20.99 17.98
C PHE A 207 14.46 -20.71 19.28
N PRO A 208 15.38 -21.61 19.69
CA PRO A 208 16.14 -21.48 20.94
C PRO A 208 16.99 -20.20 20.99
N ILE A 209 17.28 -19.76 22.22
CA ILE A 209 17.65 -18.39 22.63
C ILE A 209 19.04 -17.96 22.13
N GLU A 210 19.85 -18.89 21.62
CA GLU A 210 21.27 -18.69 21.26
C GLU A 210 21.51 -18.01 19.89
N SER A 211 20.48 -17.76 19.09
CA SER A 211 20.66 -17.10 17.78
C SER A 211 20.79 -15.57 17.91
N LYS A 212 22.02 -15.06 17.76
CA LYS A 212 22.31 -13.62 17.64
C LYS A 212 21.44 -13.01 16.53
N GLY A 213 20.54 -12.10 16.89
CA GLY A 213 19.68 -11.38 15.93
C GLY A 213 18.21 -11.81 15.84
N ARG A 214 17.79 -12.86 16.58
CA ARG A 214 16.38 -13.33 16.59
C ARG A 214 15.37 -12.24 16.95
N ARG A 215 15.58 -11.50 18.05
CA ARG A 215 14.66 -10.43 18.49
C ARG A 215 14.44 -9.41 17.37
N LYS A 216 15.52 -8.97 16.73
CA LYS A 216 15.45 -8.02 15.62
C LYS A 216 14.61 -8.58 14.46
N LYS A 217 14.85 -9.84 14.05
CA LYS A 217 14.08 -10.43 12.95
C LYS A 217 12.60 -10.61 13.29
N LEU A 218 12.31 -10.93 14.55
CA LEU A 218 10.94 -11.03 15.05
C LEU A 218 10.22 -9.67 15.00
N TYR A 219 10.89 -8.58 15.39
CA TYR A 219 10.36 -7.22 15.24
C TYR A 219 10.15 -6.87 13.77
N GLU A 220 11.11 -7.17 12.88
CA GLU A 220 10.97 -6.92 11.44
C GLU A 220 9.71 -7.60 10.88
N VAL A 221 9.53 -8.90 11.11
CA VAL A 221 8.37 -9.65 10.59
C VAL A 221 7.07 -9.18 11.24
N GLY A 222 7.05 -9.01 12.57
CA GLY A 222 5.85 -8.58 13.29
C GLY A 222 5.39 -7.19 12.89
N SER A 223 6.31 -6.22 12.81
CA SER A 223 5.98 -4.85 12.41
C SER A 223 5.51 -4.78 10.96
N VAL A 224 6.20 -5.45 10.02
CA VAL A 224 5.76 -5.44 8.62
C VAL A 224 4.41 -6.13 8.45
N THR A 225 4.15 -7.20 9.21
CA THR A 225 2.85 -7.89 9.19
C THR A 225 1.74 -6.94 9.64
N ALA A 226 1.93 -6.26 10.78
CA ALA A 226 0.94 -5.34 11.32
C ALA A 226 0.69 -4.15 10.37
N ILE A 227 1.75 -3.53 9.84
CA ILE A 227 1.65 -2.41 8.90
C ILE A 227 0.86 -2.82 7.66
N CYS A 228 1.22 -3.93 7.01
CA CYS A 228 0.56 -4.36 5.78
C CYS A 228 -0.87 -4.84 6.04
N PHE A 229 -1.12 -5.56 7.14
CA PHE A 229 -2.47 -5.96 7.54
C PHE A 229 -3.38 -4.75 7.72
N MET A 230 -2.96 -3.76 8.52
CA MET A 230 -3.75 -2.55 8.77
C MET A 230 -3.95 -1.74 7.49
N CYS A 231 -2.90 -1.58 6.69
CA CYS A 231 -2.95 -0.93 5.38
C CYS A 231 -4.04 -1.53 4.47
N PHE A 232 -3.99 -2.85 4.22
CA PHE A 232 -4.96 -3.51 3.35
C PHE A 232 -6.37 -3.58 3.96
N LEU A 233 -6.48 -3.61 5.29
CA LEU A 233 -7.77 -3.54 5.98
C LEU A 233 -8.42 -2.16 5.81
N ILE A 234 -7.67 -1.09 6.04
CA ILE A 234 -8.14 0.29 5.81
C ILE A 234 -8.49 0.48 4.33
N ARG A 235 -7.65 -0.02 3.41
CA ARG A 235 -7.94 0.00 1.97
C ARG A 235 -9.28 -0.63 1.63
N CYS A 236 -9.53 -1.85 2.13
CA CYS A 236 -10.80 -2.55 1.94
C CYS A 236 -11.98 -1.71 2.44
N PHE A 237 -11.86 -1.17 3.66
CA PHE A 237 -12.92 -0.38 4.29
C PHE A 237 -13.23 0.89 3.50
N VAL A 238 -12.22 1.69 3.13
CA VAL A 238 -12.41 2.95 2.41
C VAL A 238 -13.00 2.69 1.01
N ILE A 239 -12.55 1.65 0.32
CA ILE A 239 -13.08 1.30 -1.01
C ILE A 239 -14.54 0.82 -0.93
N LEU A 240 -14.90 0.07 0.12
CA LEU A 240 -16.30 -0.28 0.36
C LEU A 240 -17.14 0.96 0.63
N LEU A 241 -16.68 1.89 1.47
CA LEU A 241 -17.39 3.15 1.68
C LEU A 241 -17.57 3.93 0.37
N SER A 242 -16.51 4.06 -0.43
CA SER A 242 -16.54 4.70 -1.76
C SER A 242 -17.46 4.00 -2.78
N ALA A 243 -17.81 2.74 -2.55
CA ALA A 243 -18.78 2.02 -3.39
C ALA A 243 -20.24 2.36 -3.05
N PHE A 244 -20.51 2.77 -1.81
CA PHE A 244 -21.86 3.11 -1.34
C PHE A 244 -22.10 4.62 -1.19
N ASP A 245 -21.03 5.40 -1.08
CA ASP A 245 -21.08 6.84 -0.83
C ASP A 245 -20.16 7.58 -1.83
N SER A 246 -20.76 8.47 -2.63
CA SER A 246 -20.03 9.29 -3.60
C SER A 246 -19.13 10.34 -2.92
N ASP A 247 -19.49 10.80 -1.72
CA ASP A 247 -18.73 11.80 -0.97
C ASP A 247 -17.45 11.20 -0.34
N ALA A 248 -17.34 9.87 -0.36
CA ALA A 248 -16.15 9.13 0.02
C ALA A 248 -15.33 8.66 -1.20
N SER A 249 -15.64 9.15 -2.41
CA SER A 249 -14.96 8.74 -3.64
C SER A 249 -13.51 9.22 -3.69
N LEU A 250 -12.61 8.29 -3.99
CA LEU A 250 -11.18 8.56 -4.20
C LEU A 250 -10.86 8.93 -5.67
N ASP A 251 -11.84 8.79 -6.57
CA ASP A 251 -11.68 9.00 -8.01
C ASP A 251 -12.06 10.42 -8.45
N VAL A 252 -12.17 11.35 -7.49
CA VAL A 252 -12.66 12.72 -7.71
C VAL A 252 -11.62 13.72 -7.17
N LEU A 253 -11.47 14.84 -7.89
CA LEU A 253 -10.61 15.97 -7.50
C LEU A 253 -11.11 16.66 -6.22
N ASP A 254 -12.42 16.65 -5.99
CA ASP A 254 -13.14 17.48 -5.03
C ASP A 254 -13.00 17.05 -3.55
N HIS A 255 -12.25 15.96 -3.30
CA HIS A 255 -11.91 15.51 -1.94
C HIS A 255 -10.39 15.45 -1.72
N PRO A 256 -9.65 16.56 -1.90
CA PRO A 256 -8.19 16.54 -1.93
C PRO A 256 -7.60 16.12 -0.58
N ILE A 257 -8.18 16.54 0.54
CA ILE A 257 -7.71 16.15 1.87
C ILE A 257 -7.99 14.65 2.15
N LEU A 258 -9.15 14.13 1.74
CA LEU A 258 -9.45 12.69 1.87
C LEU A 258 -8.44 11.86 1.07
N ASN A 259 -8.18 12.27 -0.18
CA ASN A 259 -7.15 11.68 -1.04
C ASN A 259 -5.78 11.72 -0.36
N LEU A 260 -5.38 12.88 0.17
CA LEU A 260 -4.11 13.03 0.89
C LEU A 260 -3.99 12.04 2.05
N ILE A 261 -5.00 11.99 2.93
CA ILE A 261 -5.01 11.10 4.10
C ILE A 261 -4.96 9.64 3.66
N TYR A 262 -5.79 9.25 2.70
CA TYR A 262 -5.86 7.88 2.19
C TYR A 262 -4.50 7.45 1.59
N TYR A 263 -3.98 8.17 0.61
CA TYR A 263 -2.74 7.79 -0.07
C TYR A 263 -1.52 7.84 0.86
N MET A 264 -1.50 8.77 1.82
CA MET A 264 -0.46 8.80 2.85
C MET A 264 -0.51 7.57 3.75
N LEU A 265 -1.67 7.23 4.31
CA LEU A 265 -1.82 6.14 5.29
C LEU A 265 -1.78 4.74 4.66
N VAL A 266 -2.35 4.58 3.46
CA VAL A 266 -2.60 3.28 2.84
C VAL A 266 -1.53 2.90 1.82
N GLU A 267 -0.77 3.86 1.27
CA GLU A 267 0.22 3.54 0.23
C GLU A 267 1.62 4.07 0.57
N ILE A 268 1.78 5.38 0.81
CA ILE A 268 3.11 6.00 1.03
C ILE A 268 3.76 5.53 2.34
N LEU A 269 3.06 5.66 3.48
CA LEU A 269 3.61 5.29 4.78
C LEU A 269 3.93 3.79 4.87
N PRO A 270 3.05 2.86 4.44
CA PRO A 270 3.39 1.44 4.37
C PRO A 270 4.60 1.15 3.47
N SER A 271 4.72 1.82 2.31
CA SER A 271 5.87 1.67 1.41
C SER A 271 7.17 2.13 2.05
N ALA A 272 7.19 3.34 2.59
CA ALA A 272 8.35 3.91 3.25
C ALA A 272 8.79 3.07 4.45
N LEU A 273 7.86 2.67 5.32
CA LEU A 273 8.16 1.88 6.51
C LEU A 273 8.66 0.48 6.17
N VAL A 274 8.05 -0.21 5.20
CA VAL A 274 8.49 -1.56 4.81
C VAL A 274 9.86 -1.53 4.15
N LEU A 275 10.12 -0.58 3.25
CA LEU A 275 11.47 -0.38 2.68
C LEU A 275 12.49 -0.02 3.76
N TYR A 276 12.12 0.78 4.76
CA TYR A 276 12.99 1.11 5.88
C TYR A 276 13.30 -0.11 6.76
N ILE A 277 12.31 -0.91 7.11
CA ILE A 277 12.48 -2.10 7.95
C ILE A 277 13.32 -3.16 7.21
N LEU A 278 13.09 -3.33 5.90
CA LEU A 278 13.77 -4.33 5.07
C LEU A 278 15.06 -3.84 4.38
N ARG A 279 15.55 -2.63 4.71
CA ARG A 279 16.73 -1.99 4.08
C ARG A 279 18.06 -2.73 4.25
N LYS A 280 18.10 -3.81 5.03
CA LYS A 280 19.35 -4.49 5.37
C LYS A 280 19.88 -5.22 4.13
N LEU A 281 21.13 -4.91 3.77
CA LEU A 281 21.82 -5.55 2.65
C LEU A 281 22.20 -7.01 2.98
N PRO A 282 22.20 -7.90 1.98
CA PRO A 282 22.72 -9.25 2.14
C PRO A 282 24.22 -9.23 2.51
N PRO A 283 24.68 -10.19 3.34
CA PRO A 283 26.09 -10.30 3.70
C PRO A 283 26.94 -10.58 2.45
N LYS A 284 28.14 -9.99 2.37
CA LYS A 284 29.11 -10.36 1.34
C LYS A 284 29.60 -11.78 1.63
N ARG A 285 29.74 -12.60 0.60
CA ARG A 285 30.44 -13.87 0.74
C ARG A 285 31.88 -13.55 1.14
N ILE A 286 32.32 -14.01 2.31
CA ILE A 286 33.75 -14.07 2.62
C ILE A 286 34.27 -15.16 1.68
N SER A 287 35.04 -14.77 0.65
CA SER A 287 35.77 -15.72 -0.18
C SER A 287 36.52 -16.65 0.77
N ALA A 288 36.09 -17.90 0.85
CA ALA A 288 36.79 -18.90 1.64
C ALA A 288 38.24 -18.86 1.19
N GLN A 289 39.10 -18.38 2.08
CA GLN A 289 40.54 -18.45 1.93
C GLN A 289 40.82 -19.94 1.84
N TYR A 290 41.08 -20.42 0.62
CA TYR A 290 41.50 -21.79 0.37
C TYR A 290 42.81 -21.94 1.15
N HIS A 291 42.74 -22.49 2.36
CA HIS A 291 43.94 -23.02 3.00
C HIS A 291 44.25 -24.31 2.26
N PRO A 292 45.34 -24.38 1.49
CA PRO A 292 45.76 -25.65 0.94
C PRO A 292 46.04 -26.60 2.11
N ILE A 293 45.39 -27.75 2.08
CA ILE A 293 45.73 -28.87 2.97
C ILE A 293 47.18 -29.23 2.65
N ARG A 294 48.04 -29.18 3.66
CA ARG A 294 49.45 -29.56 3.55
C ARG A 294 49.66 -30.92 4.20
#